data_AF-A0A3S0PTV3-F1
#
_entry.id   AF-A0A3S0PTV3-F1
#
_cell.length_a   1.000
_cell.length_b   1.000
_cell.length_c   1.000
_cell.angle_alpha   90.00
_cell.angle_beta   90.00
_cell.angle_gamma   90.00
#
_symmetry.space_group_name_H-M   'P 1'
#
loop_
_entity.id
_entity.type
_entity.pdbx_description
1 polymer ?
#
loop_
_entity_poly.entity_id
_entity_poly.type
_entity_poly.pdbx_seq_one_letter_code
_entity_poly.pdbx_strand_id
1 'polypeptide(L)' 'MKNLIRIIKPYAGLVAIYTGALLLLLSFLFGWTSSNALLFILLFLVIGGVIVHVAIIKSSDFNE' A
#
# COMPACT_ATOMS: atom_id res chain seq x y z
N MET A 1 -22.68 9.43 2.54
CA MET A 1 -21.20 9.40 2.61
C MET A 1 -20.63 8.32 3.54
N LYS A 2 -21.17 8.11 4.75
CA LYS A 2 -20.65 7.10 5.71
C LYS A 2 -20.62 5.64 5.19
N ASN A 3 -21.63 5.24 4.39
CA ASN A 3 -21.65 3.90 3.75
C ASN A 3 -20.55 3.72 2.70
N LEU A 4 -20.19 4.76 1.96
CA LEU A 4 -19.14 4.69 0.94
C LEU A 4 -17.79 4.41 1.61
N ILE A 5 -17.46 5.16 2.65
CA ILE A 5 -16.20 5.02 3.40
C ILE A 5 -16.05 3.62 4.00
N ARG A 6 -17.15 3.00 4.44
CA ARG A 6 -17.15 1.64 4.99
C ARG A 6 -16.83 0.58 3.93
N ILE A 7 -17.32 0.76 2.70
CA ILE A 7 -17.04 -0.13 1.57
C ILE A 7 -15.60 0.04 1.08
N ILE A 8 -15.07 1.27 1.03
CA ILE A 8 -13.74 1.56 0.47
C ILE A 8 -12.61 1.23 1.48
N LYS A 9 -12.90 1.30 2.78
CA LYS A 9 -11.93 1.04 3.86
C LYS A 9 -11.09 -0.24 3.67
N PRO A 10 -11.66 -1.42 3.39
CA PRO A 10 -10.88 -2.63 3.19
C PRO A 10 -9.98 -2.59 1.94
N TYR A 11 -10.38 -1.86 0.90
CA TYR A 11 -9.62 -1.75 -0.36
C TYR A 11 -8.51 -0.69 -0.32
N ALA A 12 -8.57 0.27 0.60
CA ALA A 12 -7.57 1.34 0.70
C ALA A 12 -6.14 0.80 0.91
N GLY A 13 -5.98 -0.25 1.71
CA GLY A 13 -4.70 -0.91 1.91
C GLY A 13 -4.17 -1.60 0.65
N LEU A 14 -5.05 -2.28 -0.10
CA LEU A 14 -4.71 -2.92 -1.38
C LEU A 14 -4.23 -1.90 -2.42
N VAL A 15 -4.90 -0.75 -2.53
CA VAL A 15 -4.49 0.32 -3.46
C VAL A 15 -3.07 0.81 -3.15
N ALA A 16 -2.74 1.00 -1.89
CA ALA A 16 -1.39 1.41 -1.48
C ALA A 16 -0.32 0.37 -1.86
N ILE A 17 -0.61 -0.92 -1.65
CA ILE A 17 0.28 -2.03 -2.01
C ILE A 17 0.50 -2.07 -3.54
N TYR A 18 -0.58 -2.08 -4.33
CA TYR A 18 -0.49 -2.12 -5.79
C TYR A 18 0.23 -0.91 -6.36
N THR A 19 -0.05 0.28 -5.82
CA THR A 19 0.61 1.52 -6.24
C THR A 19 2.10 1.47 -5.94
N GLY A 20 2.49 1.07 -4.73
CA GLY A 20 3.91 0.92 -4.35
C GLY A 20 4.65 -0.13 -5.18
N ALA A 21 4.01 -1.27 -5.46
CA ALA A 21 4.57 -2.32 -6.31
C ALA A 21 4.74 -1.84 -7.76
N LEU A 22 3.76 -1.12 -8.30
CA LEU A 22 3.83 -0.55 -9.65
C LEU A 22 4.98 0.48 -9.75
N LEU A 23 5.11 1.36 -8.76
CA LEU A 23 6.19 2.34 -8.71
C LEU A 23 7.57 1.68 -8.60
N LEU A 24 7.71 0.58 -7.85
CA LEU A 24 8.94 -0.22 -7.82
C LEU A 24 9.27 -0.79 -9.20
N LEU A 25 8.28 -1.35 -9.88
CA LEU A 25 8.45 -1.90 -11.22
C LEU A 25 8.85 -0.83 -12.23
N LEU A 26 8.20 0.34 -12.19
CA LEU A 26 8.54 1.50 -13.02
C LEU A 26 9.94 2.04 -12.70
N SER A 27 10.30 2.13 -11.41
CA SER A 27 11.64 2.54 -11.00
C SER A 27 12.72 1.61 -11.55
N PHE A 28 12.43 0.32 -11.67
CA PHE A 28 13.32 -0.65 -12.28
C PHE A 28 13.41 -0.46 -13.80
N LEU A 29 12.27 -0.32 -14.48
CA LEU A 29 12.17 -0.11 -15.93
C LEU A 29 12.87 1.17 -16.40
N PHE A 30 12.77 2.27 -15.64
CA PHE A 30 13.40 3.55 -15.97
C PHE A 30 14.84 3.68 -15.46
N GLY A 31 15.40 2.66 -14.82
CA GLY A 31 16.77 2.70 -14.29
C GLY A 31 16.97 3.67 -13.12
N TRP A 32 15.89 4.11 -12.46
CA TRP A 32 15.92 4.94 -11.25
C TRP A 32 16.45 4.19 -10.01
N THR A 33 16.78 2.91 -10.18
CA THR A 33 17.49 2.06 -9.22
C THR A 33 18.87 2.59 -8.83
N SER A 34 19.42 3.55 -9.58
CA SER A 34 20.72 4.16 -9.26
C SER A 34 20.72 4.92 -7.92
N SER A 35 19.55 5.28 -7.38
CA SER A 35 19.41 5.86 -6.04
C SER A 35 18.78 4.86 -5.07
N ASN A 36 19.61 4.32 -4.17
CA ASN A 36 19.17 3.43 -3.09
C ASN A 36 18.06 4.07 -2.24
N ALA A 37 18.10 5.39 -2.04
CA ALA A 37 17.08 6.14 -1.29
C ALA A 37 15.67 5.98 -1.88
N LEU A 38 15.55 6.03 -3.22
CA LEU A 38 14.26 5.91 -3.91
C LEU A 38 13.70 4.49 -3.74
N LEU A 39 14.54 3.47 -3.87
CA LEU A 39 14.16 2.07 -3.63
C LEU A 39 13.69 1.84 -2.19
N PHE A 40 14.41 2.38 -1.20
CA PHE A 40 14.00 2.27 0.20
C PHE A 40 12.66 2.95 0.47
N ILE A 41 12.44 4.17 -0.06
CA ILE A 41 11.17 4.89 0.11
C ILE A 41 10.00 4.08 -0.47
N LEU A 42 10.16 3.55 -1.68
CA LEU A 42 9.11 2.75 -2.31
C LEU A 42 8.87 1.42 -1.57
N LEU A 43 9.93 0.80 -1.06
CA LEU A 43 9.83 -0.40 -0.23
C LEU A 43 9.07 -0.12 1.07
N PHE A 44 9.40 0.97 1.77
CA PHE A 44 8.68 1.40 2.97
C PHE A 44 7.22 1.72 2.68
N LEU A 45 6.91 2.28 1.51
CA LEU A 45 5.53 2.53 1.08
C LEU A 45 4.74 1.22 0.93
N VAL A 46 5.33 0.20 0.31
CA VAL A 46 4.71 -1.12 0.18
C VAL A 46 4.51 -1.77 1.56
N ILE A 47 5.55 -1.79 2.40
CA ILE A 47 5.49 -2.39 3.74
C ILE A 47 4.43 -1.67 4.60
N GLY A 48 4.43 -0.32 4.58
CA GLY A 48 3.42 0.48 5.27
C GLY A 48 2.01 0.19 4.78
N GLY A 49 1.81 0.05 3.46
CA GLY A 49 0.55 -0.35 2.86
C GLY A 49 0.06 -1.72 3.36
N VAL A 50 0.97 -2.71 3.45
CA VAL A 50 0.65 -4.04 4.01
C VAL A 50 0.25 -3.95 5.48
N ILE A 51 1.00 -3.23 6.32
CA ILE A 51 0.70 -3.06 7.74
C ILE A 51 -0.68 -2.44 7.91
N VAL A 52 -0.97 -1.35 7.19
CA VAL A 52 -2.27 -0.67 7.24
C VAL A 52 -3.39 -1.59 6.75
N HIS A 53 -3.16 -2.34 5.67
CA HIS A 53 -4.15 -3.28 5.15
C HIS A 53 -4.50 -4.37 6.16
N VAL A 54 -3.49 -5.01 6.75
CA VAL A 54 -3.65 -6.06 7.76
C VAL A 54 -4.32 -5.49 9.01
N ALA A 55 -3.93 -4.30 9.46
CA ALA A 55 -4.55 -3.64 10.61
C ALA A 55 -6.04 -3.33 10.37
N ILE A 56 -6.40 -2.88 9.16
CA ILE A 56 -7.79 -2.64 8.77
C ILE A 56 -8.58 -3.95 8.79
N ILE A 57 -8.08 -5.01 8.14
CA ILE A 57 -8.75 -6.33 8.11
C ILE A 57 -8.94 -6.86 9.54
N LYS A 58 -7.88 -6.82 10.36
CA LYS A 58 -7.94 -7.31 11.74
C LYS A 58 -8.94 -6.51 12.58
N SER A 59 -9.05 -5.20 12.36
CA SER A 59 -10.03 -4.35 13.06
C SER A 59 -11.47 -4.55 12.59
N SER A 60 -11.68 -5.00 11.35
CA SER A 60 -13.01 -5.37 10.87
C SER A 60 -13.44 -6.74 11.39
N ASP A 61 -12.51 -7.70 11.49
CA ASP A 61 -12.75 -9.06 11.99
C ASP A 61 -13.11 -9.07 13.49
N PHE A 62 -12.53 -8.15 14.27
CA PHE A 62 -12.84 -7.99 15.71
C PHE A 62 -14.19 -7.30 16.01
N ASN A 63 -14.88 -6.77 14.99
CA ASN A 63 -16.15 -6.03 15.15
C ASN A 63 -17.37 -6.82 14.63
N GLU A 64 -17.20 -8.09 14.27
CA GLU A 64 -18.27 -9.07 14.07
C GLU A 64 -18.46 -9.96 15.30
#